data_AF-A0A3M2BUT5-F1
#
_entry.id   AF-A0A3M2BUT5-F1
#
_cell.length_a   1.000
_cell.length_b   1.000
_cell.length_c   1.000
_cell.angle_alpha   90.00
_cell.angle_beta   90.00
_cell.angle_gamma   90.00
#
_symmetry.space_group_name_H-M   'P 1'
#
loop_
_entity.id
_entity.type
_entity.pdbx_description
1 polymer ?
#
loop_
_entity_poly.entity_id
_entity_poly.type
_entity_poly.pdbx_seq_one_letter_code
_entity_poly.pdbx_strand_id
1 'polypeptide(L)'
;MLTAAMLALGMLACGLGGHPAVGTWRGGIGQLVTVSVYDDGIASFNSVKCRWQEVDGRTIRLELAEDDLETPLLVELRVASDGGKATINLGGVDVHLKRQEAGEDG
;
A
#
# COMPACT_ATOMS: atom_id res chain seq x y z
N MET A 1 46.50 7.27 12.40
CA MET A 1 45.39 8.05 11.83
C MET A 1 44.36 7.07 11.30
N LEU A 2 43.10 7.19 11.74
CA LEU A 2 42.01 6.24 11.53
C LEU A 2 41.51 6.21 10.05
N THR A 3 41.32 5.00 9.54
CA THR A 3 40.26 4.47 8.65
C THR A 3 39.41 5.43 7.81
N ALA A 4 39.47 5.25 6.48
CA ALA A 4 38.35 5.47 5.58
C ALA A 4 37.96 4.12 4.95
N ALA A 5 37.24 3.30 5.72
CA ALA A 5 36.56 2.11 5.21
C ALA A 5 35.09 2.46 4.98
N MET A 6 34.63 2.15 3.76
CA MET A 6 33.25 1.82 3.38
C MET A 6 32.12 2.76 3.82
N LEU A 7 31.48 3.37 2.82
CA LEU A 7 30.02 3.39 2.69
C LEU A 7 29.62 3.70 1.24
N ALA A 8 30.02 2.83 0.31
CA ALA A 8 29.25 2.60 -0.90
C ALA A 8 28.12 1.64 -0.52
N LEU A 9 27.04 2.16 0.06
CA LEU A 9 25.83 1.40 0.31
C LEU A 9 24.90 1.55 -0.90
N GLY A 10 24.53 0.41 -1.49
CA GLY A 10 23.31 0.30 -2.28
C GLY A 10 23.49 0.34 -3.79
N MET A 11 24.17 -0.67 -4.34
CA MET A 11 23.94 -1.08 -5.72
C MET A 11 22.44 -1.32 -5.97
N LEU A 12 21.98 -0.82 -7.12
CA LEU A 12 20.99 -1.40 -8.02
C LEU A 12 20.06 -2.49 -7.45
N ALA A 13 18.78 -2.13 -7.35
CA ALA A 13 17.69 -3.02 -7.72
C ALA A 13 16.74 -2.29 -8.69
N CYS A 14 17.27 -1.86 -9.84
CA CYS A 14 16.44 -1.79 -11.04
C CYS A 14 16.16 -3.23 -11.47
N GLY A 15 15.10 -3.80 -10.88
CA GLY A 15 14.59 -5.13 -11.18
C GLY A 15 13.09 -5.16 -10.96
N LEU A 16 12.33 -4.62 -11.93
CA LEU A 16 10.99 -5.02 -12.36
C LEU A 16 10.20 -5.96 -11.40
N GLY A 17 9.85 -5.44 -10.22
CA GLY A 17 9.08 -6.17 -9.22
C GLY A 17 8.66 -5.19 -8.13
N GLY A 18 7.75 -4.27 -8.48
CA GLY A 18 7.16 -3.37 -7.49
C GLY A 18 6.56 -4.15 -6.33
N HIS A 19 6.48 -3.54 -5.15
CA HIS A 19 5.86 -4.18 -3.97
C HIS A 19 4.48 -4.74 -4.36
N PRO A 20 4.09 -5.96 -3.95
CA PRO A 20 2.85 -6.59 -4.41
C PRO A 20 1.59 -5.77 -4.14
N ALA A 21 1.64 -4.81 -3.22
CA ALA A 21 0.53 -3.88 -2.96
C ALA A 21 0.39 -2.76 -4.00
N VAL A 22 1.42 -2.45 -4.79
CA VAL A 22 1.37 -1.41 -5.83
C VAL A 22 0.32 -1.77 -6.89
N GLY A 23 -0.59 -0.84 -7.16
CA GLY A 23 -1.76 -1.02 -8.00
C GLY A 23 -3.04 -0.50 -7.37
N THR A 24 -4.17 -0.68 -8.07
CA THR A 24 -5.50 -0.29 -7.59
C THR A 24 -6.29 -1.52 -7.15
N TRP A 25 -6.94 -1.42 -6.01
CA TRP A 25 -7.71 -2.45 -5.35
C TRP A 25 -9.13 -1.95 -5.11
N ARG A 26 -10.13 -2.75 -5.48
CA ARG A 26 -11.54 -2.42 -5.27
C ARG A 26 -12.32 -3.56 -4.63
N GLY A 27 -13.26 -3.24 -3.75
CA GLY A 27 -14.11 -4.24 -3.13
C GLY A 27 -14.99 -3.70 -2.01
N GLY A 28 -15.40 -4.61 -1.13
CA GLY A 28 -16.44 -4.35 -0.14
C GLY A 28 -17.86 -4.37 -0.70
N ILE A 29 -18.84 -4.21 0.19
CA ILE A 29 -20.26 -4.21 -0.18
C ILE A 29 -20.51 -3.02 -1.10
N GLY A 30 -20.97 -3.28 -2.33
CA GLY A 30 -21.21 -2.25 -3.34
C GLY A 30 -19.96 -1.63 -3.97
N GLN A 31 -18.77 -2.26 -3.84
CA GLN A 31 -17.49 -1.74 -4.35
C GLN A 31 -17.08 -0.36 -3.79
N LEU A 32 -17.55 -0.02 -2.58
CA LEU A 32 -17.34 1.30 -1.97
C LEU A 32 -15.94 1.54 -1.41
N VAL A 33 -15.06 0.53 -1.44
CA VAL A 33 -13.66 0.68 -1.01
C VAL A 33 -12.75 0.60 -2.21
N THR A 34 -12.02 1.69 -2.45
CA THR A 34 -10.95 1.80 -3.45
C THR A 34 -9.65 2.17 -2.76
N VAL A 35 -8.60 1.40 -3.02
CA VAL A 35 -7.24 1.68 -2.54
C VAL A 35 -6.29 1.69 -3.73
N SER A 36 -5.64 2.81 -4.00
CA SER A 36 -4.59 2.92 -5.02
C SER A 36 -3.26 3.11 -4.33
N VAL A 37 -2.27 2.28 -4.64
CA VAL A 37 -0.93 2.33 -4.05
C VAL A 37 0.07 2.62 -5.16
N TYR A 38 0.87 3.65 -4.97
CA TYR A 38 1.89 4.09 -5.92
C TYR A 38 3.29 3.73 -5.39
N ASP A 39 4.27 3.66 -6.30
CA ASP A 39 5.65 3.26 -6.01
C ASP A 39 6.47 4.35 -5.29
N ASP A 40 5.96 5.59 -5.25
CA ASP A 40 6.60 6.76 -4.64
C ASP A 40 6.32 6.93 -3.13
N GLY A 41 5.68 5.94 -2.49
CA GLY A 41 5.29 5.99 -1.08
C GLY A 41 3.96 6.72 -0.82
N ILE A 42 3.23 7.11 -1.87
CA ILE A 42 1.89 7.67 -1.79
C ILE A 42 0.85 6.58 -2.05
N ALA A 43 -0.28 6.70 -1.38
CA ALA A 43 -1.48 5.94 -1.66
C ALA A 43 -2.71 6.86 -1.69
N SER A 44 -3.82 6.32 -2.16
CA SER A 44 -5.14 6.91 -2.04
C SER A 44 -6.10 5.87 -1.50
N PHE A 45 -6.84 6.21 -0.45
CA PHE A 45 -7.92 5.42 0.12
C PHE A 45 -9.23 6.19 -0.06
N ASN A 46 -10.17 5.66 -0.86
CA ASN A 46 -11.44 6.33 -1.18
C ASN A 46 -11.28 7.80 -1.62
N SER A 47 -10.28 8.07 -2.47
CA SER A 47 -9.91 9.40 -2.96
C SER A 47 -9.22 10.32 -1.94
N VAL A 48 -9.00 9.87 -0.70
CA VAL A 48 -8.18 10.57 0.29
C VAL A 48 -6.73 10.19 0.08
N LYS A 49 -5.86 11.18 -0.11
CA LYS A 49 -4.41 10.97 -0.26
C LYS A 49 -3.80 10.60 1.09
N CYS A 50 -2.98 9.56 1.12
CA CYS A 50 -2.29 9.10 2.30
C CYS A 50 -0.86 8.64 1.98
N ARG A 51 -0.06 8.43 3.04
CA ARG A 51 1.25 7.78 2.91
C ARG A 51 1.10 6.30 3.19
N TRP A 52 2.03 5.50 2.68
CA TRP A 52 2.13 4.11 3.05
C TRP A 52 3.57 3.71 3.37
N GLN A 53 3.69 2.66 4.18
CA GLN A 53 4.96 2.04 4.52
C GLN A 53 4.83 0.51 4.47
N GLU A 54 5.90 -0.16 4.06
CA GLU A 54 5.97 -1.61 4.10
C GLU A 54 6.00 -2.09 5.56
N VAL A 55 5.17 -3.10 5.86
CA VAL A 55 5.20 -3.84 7.14
C VAL A 55 5.96 -5.14 6.95
N ASP A 56 5.65 -5.85 5.86
CA ASP A 56 6.35 -7.02 5.36
C ASP A 56 6.16 -7.12 3.84
N GLY A 57 6.79 -8.09 3.17
CA GLY A 57 6.79 -8.19 1.71
C GLY A 57 5.43 -8.39 1.01
N ARG A 58 4.30 -8.43 1.74
CA ARG A 58 2.92 -8.41 1.19
C ARG A 58 1.96 -7.51 1.96
N THR A 59 2.38 -6.94 3.08
CA THR A 59 1.56 -6.08 3.92
C THR A 59 2.10 -4.66 3.89
N ILE A 60 1.23 -3.71 3.59
CA ILE A 60 1.53 -2.28 3.78
C ILE A 60 0.63 -1.70 4.86
N ARG A 61 1.10 -0.64 5.50
CA ARG A 61 0.32 0.20 6.39
C ARG A 61 0.07 1.54 5.74
N LEU A 62 -1.19 1.91 5.60
CA LEU A 62 -1.68 3.21 5.19
C LEU A 62 -1.78 4.11 6.42
N GLU A 63 -1.25 5.32 6.31
CA GLU A 63 -1.37 6.36 7.33
C GLU A 63 -2.36 7.42 6.83
N LEU A 64 -3.60 7.33 7.29
CA LEU A 64 -4.68 8.26 6.98
C LEU A 64 -4.59 9.42 7.98
N ALA A 65 -4.11 10.57 7.50
CA ALA A 65 -4.14 11.80 8.27
C ALA A 65 -5.44 12.55 7.92
N GLU A 66 -6.31 12.75 8.90
CA GLU A 66 -7.36 13.76 8.84
C GLU A 66 -6.87 14.98 9.62
N ASP A 67 -7.08 16.19 9.08
CA ASP A 67 -6.56 17.44 9.64
C ASP A 67 -7.00 17.69 11.10
N ASP A 68 -8.08 17.03 11.55
CA ASP A 68 -8.67 17.18 12.88
C ASP A 68 -8.32 16.04 13.87
N LEU A 69 -7.49 15.07 13.48
CA LEU A 69 -7.10 13.96 14.36
C LEU A 69 -5.71 14.17 14.97
N GLU A 70 -5.64 14.13 16.30
CA GLU A 70 -4.36 14.14 17.04
C GLU A 70 -3.50 12.90 16.74
N THR A 71 -4.11 11.81 16.27
CA THR A 71 -3.43 10.57 15.94
C THR A 71 -3.89 10.07 14.57
N PRO A 72 -2.99 9.81 13.62
CA PRO A 72 -3.37 9.31 12.30
C PRO A 72 -4.03 7.93 12.43
N LEU A 73 -5.04 7.71 11.59
CA LEU A 73 -5.68 6.40 11.49
C LEU A 73 -4.77 5.47 10.67
N LEU A 74 -4.32 4.39 11.31
CA LEU A 74 -3.45 3.40 10.68
C LEU A 74 -4.27 2.21 10.19
N VAL A 75 -4.14 1.87 8.92
CA VAL A 75 -4.89 0.79 8.28
C VAL A 75 -3.95 -0.14 7.52
N GLU A 76 -4.09 -1.45 7.66
CA GLU A 76 -3.22 -2.42 6.96
C GLU A 76 -3.91 -3.02 5.74
N LEU A 77 -3.24 -2.97 4.59
CA LEU A 77 -3.62 -3.68 3.37
C LEU A 77 -2.70 -4.90 3.23
N ARG A 78 -3.30 -6.09 3.21
CA ARG A 78 -2.61 -7.38 3.10
C ARG A 78 -2.89 -8.01 1.75
N VAL A 79 -1.86 -8.21 0.95
CA VAL A 79 -1.98 -8.82 -0.38
C VAL A 79 -1.85 -10.33 -0.28
N ALA A 80 -2.76 -11.05 -0.92
CA ALA A 80 -2.71 -12.50 -1.01
C ALA A 80 -1.48 -12.97 -1.81
N SER A 81 -1.06 -14.22 -1.60
CA SER A 81 0.10 -14.80 -2.29
C SER A 81 -0.03 -14.85 -3.82
N ASP A 82 -1.26 -14.88 -4.33
CA ASP A 82 -1.58 -14.85 -5.77
C ASP A 82 -1.50 -13.45 -6.39
N GLY A 83 -1.38 -12.39 -5.58
CA GLY A 83 -1.31 -10.99 -6.04
C GLY A 83 -2.63 -10.43 -6.60
N GLY A 84 -3.69 -11.23 -6.69
CA GLY A 84 -4.99 -10.86 -7.26
C GLY A 84 -6.01 -10.39 -6.24
N LYS A 85 -5.80 -10.69 -4.96
CA LYS A 85 -6.68 -10.32 -3.85
C LYS A 85 -5.93 -9.58 -2.77
N ALA A 86 -6.64 -8.72 -2.05
CA ALA A 86 -6.15 -8.12 -0.83
C ALA A 86 -7.25 -8.07 0.22
N THR A 87 -6.86 -7.96 1.48
CA THR A 87 -7.77 -7.70 2.60
C THR A 87 -7.32 -6.45 3.34
N ILE A 88 -8.27 -5.62 3.73
CA ILE A 88 -8.04 -4.44 4.55
C ILE A 88 -8.94 -4.48 5.78
N ASN A 89 -8.40 -4.22 6.97
CA ASN A 89 -9.19 -4.19 8.19
C ASN A 89 -9.65 -2.75 8.50
N LEU A 90 -10.96 -2.52 8.51
CA LEU A 90 -11.56 -1.22 8.79
C LEU A 90 -12.39 -1.34 10.08
N GLY A 91 -11.85 -0.86 11.20
CA GLY A 91 -12.57 -0.85 12.48
C GLY A 91 -12.98 -2.24 12.98
N GLY A 92 -12.15 -3.27 12.74
CA GLY A 92 -12.42 -4.66 13.13
C GLY A 92 -13.16 -5.49 12.07
N VAL A 93 -13.49 -4.91 10.92
CA VAL A 93 -14.12 -5.62 9.80
C VAL A 93 -13.10 -5.85 8.69
N ASP A 94 -12.92 -7.11 8.28
CA ASP A 94 -12.10 -7.45 7.12
C ASP A 94 -12.89 -7.23 5.83
N VAL A 95 -12.36 -6.36 4.98
CA VAL A 95 -12.91 -6.06 3.65
C VAL A 95 -12.03 -6.70 2.59
N HIS A 96 -12.64 -7.54 1.76
CA HIS A 96 -11.95 -8.16 0.63
C HIS A 96 -11.97 -7.27 -0.60
N LEU A 97 -10.79 -7.07 -1.17
CA LEU A 97 -10.53 -6.29 -2.37
C LEU A 97 -9.97 -7.20 -3.47
N LYS A 98 -10.25 -6.85 -4.71
CA LYS A 98 -9.64 -7.42 -5.91
C LYS A 98 -8.78 -6.37 -6.58
N ARG A 99 -7.69 -6.78 -7.22
CA ARG A 99 -6.91 -5.91 -8.09
C ARG A 99 -7.78 -5.49 -9.28
N GLN A 100 -7.80 -4.21 -9.60
CA GLN A 100 -8.44 -3.68 -10.81
C GLN A 100 -7.42 -3.73 -11.96
N GLU A 101 -7.79 -4.34 -13.08
CA GLU A 101 -6.92 -4.38 -14.26
C GLU A 101 -7.06 -3.08 -15.08
N ALA A 102 -5.97 -2.68 -15.73
CA ALA A 102 -6.00 -1.53 -16.63
C ALA A 102 -6.93 -1.84 -17.82
N GLY A 103 -8.11 -1.20 -17.86
CA GLY A 103 -9.14 -1.43 -18.88
C GLY A 103 -10.50 -1.88 -18.33
N GLU A 104 -10.61 -2.18 -17.04
CA GLU A 104 -11.91 -2.26 -16.34
C GLU A 104 -12.41 -0.84 -16.00
N ASP A 105 -12.75 -0.06 -17.02
CA ASP A 105 -13.59 1.12 -16.87
C ASP A 105 -15.05 0.68 -17.07
N GLY A 106 -15.82 0.72 -15.98
CA GLY A 106 -17.29 0.64 -15.98
C GLY A 106 -17.88 1.99 -15.61
#